data_AF-B0KKM0-F1
#
_entry.id   AF-B0KKM0-F1
#
_cell.length_a   1.000
_cell.length_b   1.000
_cell.length_c   1.000
_cell.angle_alpha   90.00
_cell.angle_beta   90.00
_cell.angle_gamma   90.00
#
_symmetry.space_group_name_H-M   'P 1'
#
loop_
_entity.id
_entity.type
_entity.pdbx_description
1 polymer ?
#
loop_
_entity_poly.entity_id
_entity_poly.type
_entity_poly.pdbx_seq_one_letter_code
_entity_poly.pdbx_strand_id
1 'polypeptide(L)'
;MTDLNLMSPAARSAAMRGGMDGWGQVGGLPGQIRYHEPVDSKSRRLCGCGCRRRATHRGMANGVCLTMGCDLSMRRWVKEANHG
;
A
#
# COMPACT_ATOMS: atom_id res chain seq x y z
N MET A 1 -4.13 13.31 15.83
CA MET A 1 -2.86 13.30 15.07
C MET A 1 -2.38 11.86 15.02
N THR A 2 -2.13 11.29 13.84
CA THR A 2 -1.74 9.88 13.69
C THR A 2 -0.37 9.64 14.33
N ASP A 3 -0.25 8.70 15.28
CA ASP A 3 1.04 8.35 15.89
C ASP A 3 1.84 7.45 14.95
N LEU A 4 3.01 7.94 14.52
CA LEU A 4 3.95 7.24 13.64
C LEU A 4 4.41 5.90 14.22
N ASN A 5 4.45 5.76 15.55
CA ASN A 5 4.91 4.53 16.20
C ASN A 5 3.89 3.39 16.07
N LEU A 6 2.61 3.70 15.91
CA LEU A 6 1.54 2.72 15.72
C LEU A 6 1.42 2.23 14.27
N MET A 7 2.15 2.86 13.35
CA MET A 7 2.14 2.51 11.93
C MET A 7 3.04 1.30 11.65
N SER A 8 2.69 0.53 10.62
CA SER A 8 3.58 -0.50 10.09
C SER A 8 4.90 0.13 9.62
N PRO A 9 6.02 -0.62 9.57
CA PRO A 9 7.29 -0.10 9.07
C PRO A 9 7.18 0.48 7.65
N ALA A 10 6.38 -0.14 6.78
CA ALA A 10 6.17 0.33 5.41
C ALA A 10 5.39 1.65 5.36
N ALA A 11 4.31 1.75 6.15
CA ALA A 11 3.51 2.97 6.27
C ALA A 11 4.33 4.11 6.88
N ARG A 12 5.11 3.84 7.95
CA ARG A 12 6.00 4.84 8.57
C ARG A 12 7.04 5.34 7.59
N SER A 13 7.68 4.45 6.84
CA SER A 13 8.66 4.83 5.80
C SER A 13 8.04 5.67 4.68
N ALA A 14 6.79 5.38 4.29
CA ALA A 14 6.07 6.17 3.30
C ALA A 14 5.71 7.57 3.85
N ALA A 15 5.23 7.65 5.09
CA ALA A 15 4.93 8.92 5.76
C ALA A 15 6.18 9.81 5.88
N MET A 16 7.32 9.24 6.28
CA MET A 16 8.57 9.99 6.43
C MET A 16 9.13 10.53 5.09
N ARG A 17 8.80 9.90 3.96
CA ARG A 17 9.28 10.30 2.62
C ARG A 17 8.29 11.16 1.84
N GLY A 18 6.99 10.91 2.01
CA GLY A 18 5.91 11.56 1.25
C GLY A 18 5.03 12.52 2.05
N GLY A 19 5.31 12.71 3.34
CA GLY A 19 4.51 13.55 4.24
C GLY A 19 3.29 12.83 4.81
N MET A 20 2.57 13.53 5.69
CA MET A 20 1.38 13.02 6.41
C MET A 20 0.10 13.81 6.12
N ASP A 21 0.13 14.73 5.15
CA ASP A 21 -1.04 15.52 4.79
C ASP A 21 -2.16 14.63 4.24
N GLY A 22 -3.34 14.72 4.86
CA GLY A 22 -4.50 13.90 4.51
C GLY A 22 -4.30 12.40 4.73
N TRP A 23 -3.39 11.98 5.60
CA TRP A 23 -3.11 10.56 5.86
C TRP A 23 -4.37 9.81 6.29
N GLY A 24 -4.69 8.73 5.57
CA GLY A 24 -5.88 7.90 5.77
C GLY A 24 -7.16 8.48 5.15
N GLN A 25 -7.11 9.65 4.53
CA GLN A 25 -8.25 10.30 3.89
C GLN A 25 -8.18 10.21 2.37
N VAL A 26 -7.02 10.55 1.79
CA VAL A 26 -6.83 10.58 0.32
C VAL A 26 -5.53 9.89 -0.04
N GLY A 27 -5.61 8.90 -0.94
CA GLY A 27 -4.46 8.18 -1.47
C GLY A 27 -4.36 8.29 -2.98
N GLY A 28 -3.13 8.30 -3.50
CA GLY A 28 -2.83 8.28 -4.93
C GLY A 28 -2.52 9.66 -5.55
N LEU A 29 -2.38 10.72 -4.74
CA LEU A 29 -1.95 12.03 -5.24
C LEU A 29 -0.44 12.04 -5.58
N PRO A 30 0.01 12.95 -6.46
CA PRO A 30 1.44 13.16 -6.71
C PRO A 30 2.21 13.43 -5.41
N GLY A 31 3.42 12.87 -5.30
CA GLY A 31 4.27 12.98 -4.11
C GLY A 31 3.95 11.98 -2.99
N GLN A 32 2.80 11.31 -3.02
CA GLN A 32 2.49 10.27 -2.04
C GLN A 32 3.19 8.95 -2.40
N ILE A 33 4.07 8.50 -1.51
CA ILE A 33 4.83 7.26 -1.70
C ILE A 33 3.90 6.05 -1.61
N ARG A 34 3.92 5.21 -2.64
CA ARG A 34 3.21 3.94 -2.63
C ARG A 34 4.00 2.89 -1.86
N TYR A 35 3.30 2.06 -1.11
CA TYR A 35 3.86 0.94 -0.35
C TYR A 35 2.89 -0.25 -0.36
N HIS A 36 3.34 -1.40 0.14
CA HIS A 36 2.50 -2.60 0.24
C HIS A 36 2.55 -3.19 1.63
N GLU A 37 1.47 -3.83 2.06
CA GLU A 37 1.34 -4.47 3.37
C GLU A 37 0.61 -5.80 3.24
N PRO A 38 0.85 -6.76 4.16
CA PRO A 38 0.05 -7.98 4.25
C PRO A 38 -1.43 -7.66 4.48
N VAL A 39 -2.31 -8.49 3.92
CA VAL A 39 -3.75 -8.43 4.19
C VAL A 39 -4.13 -9.45 5.25
N ASP A 40 -5.25 -9.20 5.93
CA ASP A 40 -5.81 -10.17 6.85
C ASP A 40 -6.05 -11.52 6.16
N SER A 41 -5.72 -12.61 6.86
CA SER A 41 -5.80 -13.98 6.33
C SER A 41 -7.23 -14.40 5.96
N LYS A 42 -8.25 -13.66 6.38
CA LYS A 42 -9.67 -13.86 6.03
C LYS A 42 -10.07 -13.13 4.74
N SER A 43 -9.21 -12.30 4.15
CA SER A 43 -9.48 -11.59 2.90
C SER A 43 -9.76 -12.56 1.73
N ARG A 44 -10.99 -12.57 1.20
CA ARG A 44 -11.39 -13.47 0.11
C ARG A 44 -11.12 -12.94 -1.30
N ARG A 45 -10.54 -11.74 -1.43
CA ARG A 45 -10.25 -11.13 -2.74
C ARG A 45 -9.21 -11.96 -3.49
N LEU A 46 -9.42 -12.17 -4.78
CA LEU A 46 -8.46 -12.84 -5.66
C LEU A 46 -7.44 -11.85 -6.23
N CYS A 47 -6.25 -12.33 -6.56
CA CYS A 47 -5.26 -11.53 -7.28
C CYS A 47 -5.70 -11.32 -8.73
N GLY A 48 -5.73 -10.06 -9.19
CA GLY A 48 -5.92 -9.72 -10.61
C GLY A 48 -4.72 -10.02 -11.51
N CYS A 49 -3.59 -10.43 -10.94
CA CYS A 49 -2.32 -10.68 -11.65
C CYS A 49 -2.27 -11.99 -12.47
N GLY A 50 -3.36 -12.75 -12.52
CA GLY A 50 -3.41 -14.04 -13.24
C GLY A 50 -2.89 -15.26 -12.46
N CYS A 51 -2.36 -15.08 -11.25
CA CYS A 51 -1.89 -16.22 -10.44
C CYS A 51 -3.02 -17.12 -9.90
N ARG A 52 -4.29 -16.68 -10.03
CA ARG A 52 -5.52 -17.37 -9.57
C ARG A 52 -5.54 -17.70 -8.08
N ARG A 53 -4.65 -17.11 -7.28
CA ARG A 53 -4.62 -17.23 -5.81
C ARG A 53 -5.30 -16.03 -5.16
N ARG A 54 -5.59 -16.16 -3.87
CA ARG A 54 -6.06 -15.04 -3.03
C ARG A 54 -5.00 -13.94 -2.97
N ALA A 55 -5.44 -12.70 -2.91
CA ALA A 55 -4.60 -11.55 -2.63
C ALA A 55 -4.03 -11.69 -1.22
N THR A 56 -2.71 -11.55 -1.09
CA THR A 56 -1.99 -11.65 0.18
C THR A 56 -1.49 -10.29 0.65
N HIS A 57 -1.47 -9.30 -0.23
CA HIS A 57 -0.98 -7.96 0.04
C HIS A 57 -1.95 -6.90 -0.51
N ARG A 58 -1.97 -5.74 0.14
CA ARG A 58 -2.64 -4.53 -0.28
C ARG A 58 -1.62 -3.49 -0.71
N GLY A 59 -1.91 -2.81 -1.81
CA GLY A 59 -1.19 -1.63 -2.27
C GLY A 59 -1.80 -0.40 -1.63
N MET A 60 -0.98 0.33 -0.89
CA MET A 60 -1.36 1.48 -0.08
C MET A 60 -0.65 2.74 -0.57
N ALA A 61 -1.27 3.89 -0.39
CA ALA A 61 -0.63 5.19 -0.48
C ALA A 61 -1.29 6.12 0.55
N ASN A 62 -0.48 6.88 1.29
CA ASN A 62 -0.96 7.83 2.29
C ASN A 62 -2.02 7.24 3.25
N GLY A 63 -1.83 6.01 3.74
CA GLY A 63 -2.77 5.34 4.64
C GLY A 63 -4.03 4.76 3.99
N VAL A 64 -4.22 4.94 2.68
CA VAL A 64 -5.41 4.48 1.94
C VAL A 64 -5.07 3.26 1.07
N CYS A 65 -5.94 2.26 1.07
CA CYS A 65 -5.83 1.09 0.22
C CYS A 65 -6.33 1.40 -1.20
N LEU A 66 -5.45 1.30 -2.19
CA LEU A 66 -5.77 1.56 -3.60
C LEU A 66 -5.98 0.28 -4.41
N THR A 67 -5.25 -0.78 -4.08
CA THR A 67 -5.32 -2.06 -4.80
C THR A 67 -4.96 -3.25 -3.92
N MET A 68 -5.19 -4.47 -4.39
CA MET A 68 -4.82 -5.70 -3.69
C MET A 68 -4.33 -6.75 -4.69
N GLY A 69 -3.37 -7.58 -4.27
CA GLY A 69 -2.83 -8.65 -5.09
C GLY A 69 -1.89 -9.57 -4.32
N CYS A 70 -1.19 -10.44 -5.03
CA CYS A 70 -0.11 -11.23 -4.44
C CYS A 70 1.11 -10.32 -4.16
N ASP A 71 2.02 -10.79 -3.31
CA ASP A 71 3.25 -10.05 -2.95
C ASP A 71 3.98 -9.49 -4.18
N LEU A 72 4.25 -10.35 -5.17
CA LEU A 72 4.95 -9.96 -6.40
C LEU A 72 4.20 -8.86 -7.18
N SER A 73 2.88 -8.97 -7.31
CA SER A 73 2.06 -7.98 -8.03
C SER A 73 2.07 -6.64 -7.32
N MET A 74 2.00 -6.62 -5.99
CA MET A 74 2.03 -5.39 -5.20
C MET A 74 3.42 -4.75 -5.22
N ARG A 75 4.50 -5.55 -5.16
CA ARG A 75 5.88 -5.05 -5.32
C ARG A 75 6.10 -4.37 -6.67
N ARG A 76 5.59 -4.96 -7.76
CA ARG A 76 5.64 -4.35 -9.11
C ARG A 76 4.88 -3.03 -9.15
N TRP A 77 3.65 -3.01 -8.63
CA TRP A 77 2.83 -1.81 -8.57
C TRP A 77 3.48 -0.68 -7.76
N VAL A 78 4.12 -1.01 -6.63
CA VAL A 78 4.91 -0.04 -5.83
C VAL A 78 6.10 0.48 -6.61
N LYS A 79 6.84 -0.40 -7.28
CA LYS A 79 8.02 -0.03 -8.07
C LYS A 79 7.65 0.91 -9.22
N GLU A 80 6.67 0.55 -10.02
CA GLU A 80 6.21 1.35 -11.17
C GLU A 80 5.74 2.75 -10.74
N ALA A 81 5.10 2.86 -9.59
CA ALA A 81 4.57 4.13 -9.10
C ALA A 81 5.61 5.09 -8.55
N ASN A 82 6.72 4.57 -8.02
CA ASN A 82 7.76 5.38 -7.37
C ASN A 82 9.00 5.57 -8.28
N HIS A 83 8.95 5.09 -9.53
CA HIS A 83 10.00 5.22 -10.55
C HIS A 83 9.74 6.40 -11.52
N GLY A 84 9.01 7.43 -11.07
CA GLY A 84 8.78 8.68 -11.80
C GLY A 84 9.62 9.82 -11.25
#